data_AF-A0AAE3ZFD0-F1
#
_entry.id   AF-A0AAE3ZFD0-F1
#
_cell.length_a   1.000
_cell.length_b   1.000
_cell.length_c   1.000
_cell.angle_alpha   90.00
_cell.angle_beta   90.00
_cell.angle_gamma   90.00
#
_symmetry.space_group_name_H-M   'P 1'
#
loop_
_entity.id
_entity.type
_entity.pdbx_description
1 polymer ?
#
loop_
_entity_poly.entity_id
_entity_poly.type
_entity_poly.pdbx_seq_one_letter_code
_entity_poly.pdbx_strand_id
1 'polypeptide(L)'
;MRSDGTRVGLWQPVSSGRHAFGVRARQAEPGETVEAMCGAEVDTDELQRVAEEIDWIMKQTCMDCWRLLKEQQQQAQQQQS
;
A
#
# COMPACT_ATOMS: atom_id res chain seq x y z
N MET A 1 -5.81 -2.55 -19.49
CA MET A 1 -5.70 -1.38 -18.58
C MET A 1 -4.24 -1.27 -18.20
N ARG A 2 -3.57 -0.19 -18.60
CA ARG A 2 -2.17 0.04 -18.23
C ARG A 2 -2.18 0.40 -16.75
N SER A 3 -1.41 -0.32 -15.95
CA SER A 3 -1.15 0.02 -14.57
C SER A 3 -0.60 1.44 -14.55
N ASP A 4 -1.43 2.42 -14.18
CA ASP A 4 -0.94 3.74 -13.79
C ASP A 4 0.16 3.45 -12.78
N GLY A 5 1.39 3.91 -13.07
CA GLY A 5 2.57 3.67 -12.26
C GLY A 5 2.33 4.15 -10.84
N THR A 6 1.70 3.30 -10.03
CA THR A 6 1.17 3.65 -8.72
C THR A 6 2.38 3.63 -7.81
N ARG A 7 3.04 4.78 -7.75
CA ARG A 7 4.10 5.02 -6.78
C ARG A 7 3.51 4.80 -5.40
N VAL A 8 4.22 4.06 -4.56
CA VAL A 8 3.84 3.91 -3.16
C VAL A 8 3.71 5.30 -2.56
N GLY A 9 2.51 5.60 -2.05
CA GLY A 9 2.28 6.81 -1.28
C GLY A 9 2.66 6.62 0.17
N LEU A 10 2.40 5.43 0.71
CA LEU A 10 2.67 5.08 2.11
C LEU A 10 2.66 3.56 2.34
N TRP A 11 3.32 3.17 3.43
CA TRP A 11 3.02 1.92 4.13
C TRP A 11 2.15 2.25 5.34
N GLN A 12 1.24 1.36 5.73
CA GLN A 12 0.44 1.54 6.95
C GLN A 12 0.15 0.19 7.61
N PRO A 13 0.27 0.09 8.95
CA PRO A 13 -0.29 -1.01 9.71
C PRO A 13 -1.82 -0.89 9.77
N VAL A 14 -2.48 -1.94 9.32
CA VAL A 14 -3.92 -2.14 9.38
C VAL A 14 -4.18 -3.48 10.07
N SER A 15 -5.42 -3.87 10.30
CA SER A 15 -5.78 -5.08 11.05
C SER A 15 -5.16 -6.34 10.44
N SER A 16 -5.08 -6.42 9.11
CA SER A 16 -4.50 -7.56 8.39
C SER A 16 -2.97 -7.60 8.35
N GLY A 17 -2.27 -6.52 8.71
CA GLY A 17 -0.82 -6.44 8.59
C GLY A 17 -0.34 -5.05 8.17
N ARG A 18 0.93 -4.91 7.81
CA ARG A 18 1.46 -3.70 7.17
C ARG A 18 1.44 -3.85 5.67
N HIS A 19 0.74 -2.96 4.99
CA HIS A 19 0.56 -2.99 3.54
C HIS A 19 1.05 -1.70 2.88
N ALA A 20 1.42 -1.80 1.61
CA ALA A 20 1.73 -0.65 0.77
C ALA A 20 0.48 -0.16 0.07
N PHE A 21 0.27 1.15 0.07
CA PHE A 21 -0.85 1.79 -0.60
C PHE A 21 -0.35 2.84 -1.60
N GLY A 22 -1.11 3.00 -2.69
CA GLY A 22 -0.86 4.04 -3.67
C GLY A 22 -1.14 5.44 -3.13
N VAL A 23 -0.59 6.47 -3.79
CA VAL A 23 -0.83 7.89 -3.42
C VAL A 23 -2.33 8.23 -3.32
N ARG A 24 -3.17 7.64 -4.18
CA ARG A 24 -4.62 7.90 -4.20
C ARG A 24 -5.34 7.39 -2.95
N ALA A 25 -4.86 6.30 -2.34
CA ALA A 25 -5.49 5.73 -1.13
C ALA A 25 -5.41 6.69 0.06
N ARG A 26 -4.36 7.53 0.13
CA ARG A 26 -4.23 8.58 1.16
C ARG A 26 -5.22 9.73 0.99
N GLN A 27 -5.74 9.90 -0.22
CA GLN A 27 -6.63 10.99 -0.61
C GLN A 27 -8.09 10.55 -0.72
N ALA A 28 -8.37 9.28 -0.44
CA ALA A 28 -9.73 8.74 -0.48
C ALA A 28 -10.59 9.39 0.62
N GLU A 29 -11.89 9.53 0.32
CA GLU A 29 -12.83 10.15 1.25
C GLU A 29 -13.11 9.19 2.42
N PRO A 30 -13.41 9.68 3.64
CA PRO A 30 -13.81 8.83 4.76
C PRO A 30 -15.05 7.98 4.43
N GLY A 31 -15.10 6.76 5.00
CA GLY A 31 -16.13 5.77 4.70
C GLY A 31 -16.04 5.07 3.33
N GLU A 32 -14.97 5.27 2.57
CA GLU A 32 -14.69 4.48 1.35
C GLU A 32 -13.88 3.22 1.67
N THR A 33 -13.74 2.34 0.68
CA THR A 33 -12.80 1.22 0.72
C THR A 33 -11.71 1.46 -0.30
N VAL A 34 -10.46 1.21 0.09
CA VAL A 34 -9.29 1.33 -0.77
C VAL A 34 -8.52 0.03 -0.81
N GLU A 35 -7.81 -0.17 -1.91
CA GLU A 35 -7.03 -1.38 -2.14
C GLU A 35 -5.55 -1.12 -1.84
N ALA A 36 -4.95 -1.98 -1.00
CA ALA A 36 -3.52 -2.12 -0.90
C ALA A 36 -2.94 -2.67 -2.21
N MET A 37 -1.65 -2.50 -2.45
CA MET A 37 -1.01 -3.01 -3.67
C MET A 37 -1.16 -4.53 -3.87
N CYS A 38 -1.32 -5.30 -2.80
CA CYS A 38 -1.51 -6.75 -2.88
C CYS A 38 -2.97 -7.18 -3.12
N GLY A 39 -3.90 -6.24 -3.28
CA GLY A 39 -5.33 -6.55 -3.42
C GLY A 39 -6.13 -6.55 -2.11
N ALA A 40 -5.50 -6.29 -0.96
CA ALA A 40 -6.22 -6.25 0.31
C ALA A 40 -7.09 -4.99 0.38
N GLU A 41 -8.39 -5.18 0.53
CA GLU A 41 -9.36 -4.10 0.76
C GLU A 41 -9.29 -3.63 2.22
N VAL A 42 -9.23 -2.32 2.41
CA VAL A 42 -9.11 -1.66 3.71
C VAL A 42 -10.05 -0.46 3.75
N ASP A 43 -10.77 -0.31 4.84
CA ASP A 43 -11.62 0.85 5.09
C ASP A 43 -10.76 2.11 5.27
N THR A 44 -11.18 3.24 4.68
CA THR A 44 -10.42 4.49 4.79
C THR A 44 -10.29 4.99 6.23
N ASP A 45 -11.26 4.73 7.11
CA ASP A 45 -11.20 5.14 8.51
C ASP A 45 -10.13 4.34 9.26
N GLU A 46 -9.89 3.10 8.85
CA GLU A 46 -8.76 2.30 9.35
C GLU A 46 -7.43 2.80 8.78
N LEU A 47 -7.35 3.01 7.46
CA LEU A 47 -6.13 3.47 6.80
C LEU A 47 -5.66 4.83 7.31
N GLN A 48 -6.59 5.75 7.57
CA GLN A 48 -6.33 7.11 8.01
C GLN A 48 -6.12 7.22 9.53
N ARG A 49 -6.36 6.15 10.29
CA ARG A 49 -6.08 6.13 11.72
C ARG A 49 -4.58 6.31 11.95
N VAL A 50 -4.24 7.09 12.98
CA VAL A 50 -2.87 7.14 13.48
C VAL A 50 -2.53 5.77 14.06
N ALA A 51 -1.64 5.04 13.39
CA ALA A 51 -1.15 3.77 13.90
C ALA A 51 -0.27 4.01 15.13
N GLU A 52 -0.45 3.19 16.16
CA GLU A 52 0.43 3.19 17.33
C GLU A 52 1.84 2.74 16.94
N GLU A 53 2.89 3.28 17.57
CA GLU A 53 4.28 2.92 17.26
C GLU A 53 4.54 1.40 17.39
N ILE A 54 3.87 0.74 18.35
CA ILE A 54 4.02 -0.70 18.56
C ILE A 54 3.46 -1.54 17.39
N ASP A 55 2.46 -1.05 16.66
CA ASP A 55 1.87 -1.74 15.51
C ASP A 55 2.85 -1.83 14.34
N TRP A 56 3.78 -0.88 14.23
CA TRP A 56 4.85 -0.90 13.25
C TRP A 56 5.87 -2.00 13.49
N ILE A 57 5.95 -2.51 14.71
CA ILE A 57 6.82 -3.63 15.09
C ILE A 57 6.02 -4.94 15.01
N MET A 58 4.83 -4.97 15.62
CA MET A 58 4.11 -6.21 15.91
C MET A 58 3.31 -6.76 14.73
N LYS A 59 2.74 -5.91 13.88
CA LYS A 59 1.99 -6.41 12.71
C LYS A 59 2.96 -7.07 11.72
N GLN A 60 2.50 -8.01 10.92
CA GLN A 60 3.39 -8.62 9.92
C GLN A 60 3.45 -7.75 8.67
N THR A 61 4.63 -7.62 8.07
CA THR A 61 4.77 -6.90 6.80
C THR A 61 4.27 -7.77 5.65
N CYS A 62 3.47 -7.20 4.75
CA CYS A 62 2.95 -7.94 3.60
C CYS A 62 4.06 -8.12 2.55
N MET A 63 4.50 -9.36 2.37
CA MET A 63 5.56 -9.69 1.41
C MET A 63 5.10 -9.62 -0.04
N ASP A 64 3.81 -9.77 -0.33
CA ASP A 64 3.27 -9.57 -1.67
C ASP A 64 3.34 -8.12 -2.12
N CYS A 65 3.06 -7.16 -1.23
CA CYS A 65 3.29 -5.74 -1.50
C CYS A 65 4.75 -5.48 -1.89
N TRP A 66 5.71 -6.04 -1.14
CA TRP A 66 7.14 -5.90 -1.46
C TRP A 66 7.52 -6.54 -2.80
N ARG A 67 6.98 -7.72 -3.10
CA ARG A 67 7.24 -8.42 -4.36
C ARG A 67 6.75 -7.61 -5.56
N LEU A 68 5.52 -7.13 -5.52
CA LEU A 68 4.93 -6.31 -6.58
C LEU A 68 5.71 -5.00 -6.78
N LEU A 69 6.18 -4.40 -5.67
CA LEU A 69 6.99 -3.18 -5.75
C LEU A 69 8.35 -3.40 -6.41
N LYS A 70 9.02 -4.50 -6.04
CA LYS A 70 10.27 -4.90 -6.69
C LYS A 70 10.06 -5.11 -8.19
N GLU A 71 8.99 -5.81 -8.57
CA GLU A 71 8.67 -6.06 -9.99
C GLU A 71 8.43 -4.74 -10.75
N GLN A 72 7.66 -3.81 -10.18
CA GLN A 72 7.43 -2.49 -10.77
C GLN A 72 8.73 -1.69 -10.92
N GLN A 73 9.60 -1.71 -9.90
CA GLN A 73 10.89 -1.01 -9.94
C GLN A 73 11.81 -1.57 -11.04
N GLN A 74 11.84 -2.90 -11.21
CA GLN A 74 12.63 -3.55 -12.26
C GLN A 74 12.12 -3.21 -13.66
N GLN A 75 10.79 -3.19 -13.85
CA GLN A 75 10.18 -2.79 -15.12
C GLN A 75 10.47 -1.33 -15.48
N ALA A 76 10.41 -0.43 -14.50
CA ALA A 76 10.72 0.99 -14.70
C ALA A 76 12.17 1.21 -15.15
N GLN A 77 13.12 0.43 -14.63
CA GLN A 77 14.54 0.49 -15.01
C GLN A 77 14.78 -0.02 -16.43
N GLN A 78 14.09 -1.09 -16.84
CA GLN A 78 14.20 -1.67 -18.18
C GLN A 78 13.64 -0.75 -19.28
N GLN A 79 12.64 0.08 -18.97
CA GLN A 79 12.05 1.03 -19.92
C GLN A 79 12.88 2.32 -20.09
N GLN A 80 13.91 2.51 -19.26
CA GLN A 80 14.81 3.66 -19.29
C GLN A 80 16.17 3.35 -19.94
N SER A 81 16.39 2.10 -20.36
CA SER A 81 17.58 1.62 -21.08
C SER A 81 17.27 1.44 -22.56
#